data_AF-A0A931KLG7-F1
#
_entry.id   AF-A0A931KLG7-F1
#
_cell.length_a   1.000
_cell.length_b   1.000
_cell.length_c   1.000
_cell.angle_alpha   90.00
_cell.angle_beta   90.00
_cell.angle_gamma   90.00
#
_symmetry.space_group_name_H-M   'P 1'
#
loop_
_entity.id
_entity.type
_entity.pdbx_description
1 polymer ?
#
loop_
_entity_poly.entity_id
_entity_poly.type
_entity_poly.pdbx_seq_one_letter_code
_entity_poly.pdbx_strand_id
1 'polypeptide(L)'
;MKYPIKTEKIPCFNKSLKNLKGEKWREISGTEGYFLISNYGRVKAVSRYIERSNAQVGFWSKEKILSQYCSKNRNRYKKDYTFGMVVTYQFNKKKFRPMVRRLVYKEFIQPVTKERMSGKIVYNINGDGLDNYTSNLALTTKSELRKIELENDRYIPPAFKVDPAKNRKHLLKMNRKKRRKVKQYRLDGKLIKQFPSLIAASLKTGISPGNISACAYRILHQTKGFVWRFESDSYKGRINDRRRTRHNDPSQKVA
;
A
#
# COMPACT_ATOMS: atom_id res chain seq x y z
N MET A 1 5.17 -4.18 -24.94
CA MET A 1 4.49 -5.46 -25.24
C MET A 1 3.04 -5.42 -24.79
N LYS A 2 2.12 -5.49 -25.76
CA LYS A 2 0.67 -5.56 -25.55
C LYS A 2 0.31 -6.95 -25.00
N TYR A 3 -0.78 -7.01 -24.25
CA TYR A 3 -1.41 -8.26 -23.81
C TYR A 3 -1.70 -9.16 -25.03
N PRO A 4 -1.41 -10.46 -25.01
CA PRO A 4 -1.49 -11.33 -26.19
C PRO A 4 -2.93 -11.77 -26.55
N ILE A 5 -3.97 -11.06 -26.12
CA ILE A 5 -5.36 -11.37 -26.49
C ILE A 5 -5.86 -10.34 -27.51
N LYS A 6 -6.51 -10.83 -28.57
CA LYS A 6 -7.23 -10.03 -29.56
C LYS A 6 -8.21 -9.11 -28.81
N THR A 7 -7.90 -7.82 -28.78
CA THR A 7 -8.67 -6.77 -28.08
C THR A 7 -10.13 -6.71 -28.50
N GLU A 8 -10.46 -7.27 -29.67
CA GLU A 8 -11.80 -7.35 -30.25
C GLU A 8 -12.81 -8.14 -29.39
N LYS A 9 -12.35 -9.11 -28.58
CA LYS A 9 -13.26 -9.95 -27.77
C LYS A 9 -13.62 -9.35 -26.40
N ILE A 10 -12.88 -8.35 -25.93
CA ILE A 10 -13.10 -7.80 -24.58
C ILE A 10 -14.01 -6.58 -24.71
N PRO A 11 -15.25 -6.61 -24.17
CA PRO A 11 -16.27 -5.58 -24.41
C PRO A 11 -15.80 -4.14 -24.15
N CYS A 12 -14.94 -3.95 -23.16
CA CYS A 12 -14.46 -2.62 -22.76
C CYS A 12 -13.64 -1.88 -23.83
N PHE A 13 -13.09 -2.58 -24.81
CA PHE A 13 -12.38 -1.95 -25.91
C PHE A 13 -13.32 -1.44 -27.01
N ASN A 14 -14.56 -1.94 -27.08
CA ASN A 14 -15.59 -1.39 -27.95
C ASN A 14 -16.07 -0.02 -27.43
N LYS A 15 -15.80 1.05 -28.18
CA LYS A 15 -16.17 2.43 -27.83
C LYS A 15 -17.50 2.92 -28.43
N SER A 16 -18.19 2.08 -29.20
CA SER A 16 -19.51 2.42 -29.77
C SER A 16 -20.54 2.66 -28.67
N LEU A 17 -21.40 3.65 -28.81
CA LEU A 17 -22.52 3.84 -27.87
C LEU A 17 -23.62 2.79 -28.03
N LYS A 18 -23.62 2.03 -29.12
CA LYS A 18 -24.56 0.93 -29.36
C LYS A 18 -24.38 -0.16 -28.29
N ASN A 19 -25.50 -0.59 -27.72
CA ASN A 19 -25.52 -1.71 -26.78
C ASN A 19 -25.15 -3.01 -27.49
N LEU A 20 -24.35 -3.84 -26.83
CA LEU A 20 -24.13 -5.21 -27.26
C LEU A 20 -25.39 -6.05 -26.98
N LYS A 21 -25.60 -7.15 -27.72
CA LYS A 21 -26.73 -8.04 -27.49
C LYS A 21 -26.67 -8.59 -26.07
N GLY A 22 -27.73 -8.39 -25.28
CA GLY A 22 -27.79 -8.82 -23.87
C GLY A 22 -27.06 -7.91 -22.87
N GLU A 23 -26.48 -6.79 -23.32
CA GLU A 23 -25.85 -5.81 -22.44
C GLU A 23 -26.89 -5.01 -21.66
N LYS A 24 -26.69 -4.94 -20.34
CA LYS A 24 -27.52 -4.19 -19.39
C LYS A 24 -26.63 -3.20 -18.65
N TRP A 25 -27.16 -2.00 -18.41
CA TRP A 25 -26.45 -0.91 -17.72
C TRP A 25 -27.04 -0.65 -16.34
N ARG A 26 -26.19 -0.30 -15.38
CA ARG A 26 -26.55 0.18 -14.05
C ARG A 26 -25.71 1.39 -13.67
N GLU A 27 -26.26 2.24 -12.82
CA GLU A 27 -25.51 3.35 -12.24
C GLU A 27 -24.35 2.82 -11.39
N ILE A 28 -23.19 3.48 -11.47
CA ILE A 28 -22.13 3.31 -10.50
C ILE A 28 -22.53 4.07 -9.24
N SER A 29 -22.84 3.34 -8.17
CA SER A 29 -23.35 3.90 -6.92
C SER A 29 -22.47 5.04 -6.38
N GLY A 30 -23.09 6.18 -6.07
CA GLY A 30 -22.41 7.37 -5.55
C GLY A 30 -21.85 8.29 -6.64
N THR A 31 -22.43 8.24 -7.85
CA THR A 31 -22.04 9.11 -8.96
C THR A 31 -23.19 9.92 -9.56
N GLU A 32 -24.35 9.97 -8.90
CA GLU A 32 -25.52 10.77 -9.29
C GLU A 32 -25.96 10.51 -10.75
N GLY A 33 -25.88 9.25 -11.20
CA GLY A 33 -26.24 8.84 -12.55
C GLY A 33 -25.22 9.19 -13.64
N TYR A 34 -24.14 9.92 -13.33
CA TYR A 34 -23.19 10.39 -14.35
C TYR A 34 -22.29 9.30 -14.94
N PHE A 35 -22.13 8.19 -14.23
CA PHE A 35 -21.36 7.06 -14.71
C PHE A 35 -22.15 5.75 -14.57
N LEU A 36 -22.20 4.99 -15.66
CA LEU A 36 -22.85 3.69 -15.71
C LEU A 36 -21.81 2.59 -15.94
N ILE A 37 -22.06 1.41 -15.38
CA ILE A 37 -21.31 0.17 -15.61
C ILE A 37 -22.24 -0.86 -16.26
N SER A 38 -21.76 -1.57 -17.27
CA SER A 38 -22.51 -2.67 -17.88
C SER A 38 -22.17 -4.02 -17.25
N ASN A 39 -23.09 -4.99 -17.35
CA ASN A 39 -22.85 -6.37 -16.93
C ASN A 39 -21.68 -7.05 -17.68
N TYR A 40 -21.19 -6.43 -18.76
CA TYR A 40 -20.06 -6.88 -19.56
C TYR A 40 -18.76 -6.13 -19.22
N GLY A 41 -18.79 -5.22 -18.23
CA GLY A 41 -17.62 -4.47 -17.79
C GLY A 41 -17.26 -3.26 -18.64
N ARG A 42 -18.21 -2.72 -19.42
CA ARG A 42 -18.05 -1.43 -20.11
C ARG A 42 -18.47 -0.31 -19.17
N VAL A 43 -17.72 0.79 -19.13
CA VAL A 43 -18.05 1.97 -18.33
C VAL A 43 -18.41 3.13 -19.26
N LYS A 44 -19.53 3.76 -18.98
CA LYS A 44 -20.10 4.86 -19.77
C LYS A 44 -20.14 6.12 -18.91
N ALA A 45 -19.71 7.24 -19.47
CA ALA A 45 -19.98 8.56 -18.94
C ALA A 45 -21.19 9.13 -19.68
N VAL A 46 -22.22 9.48 -18.92
CA VAL A 46 -23.44 10.10 -19.45
C VAL A 46 -23.18 11.58 -19.74
N SER A 47 -23.92 12.14 -20.71
CA SER A 47 -23.93 13.57 -20.97
C SER A 47 -24.30 14.33 -19.70
N ARG A 48 -23.51 15.35 -19.36
CA ARG A 48 -23.73 16.19 -18.18
C ARG A 48 -23.07 17.54 -18.32
N TYR A 49 -23.61 18.50 -17.59
CA TYR A 49 -22.99 19.80 -17.43
C TYR A 49 -21.75 19.71 -16.53
N ILE A 50 -20.65 20.31 -16.97
CA ILE A 50 -19.40 20.39 -16.23
C ILE A 50 -19.06 21.86 -16.00
N GLU A 51 -19.12 22.26 -14.74
CA GLU A 51 -18.64 23.56 -14.29
C GLU A 51 -17.12 23.68 -14.46
N ARG A 52 -16.67 24.87 -14.83
CA ARG A 52 -15.25 25.22 -14.91
C ARG A 52 -14.95 26.21 -13.80
N SER A 53 -13.92 25.94 -13.00
CA SER A 53 -13.54 26.82 -11.89
C SER A 53 -13.11 28.22 -12.33
N ASN A 54 -12.68 28.36 -13.60
CA ASN A 54 -12.09 29.59 -14.13
C ASN A 54 -12.88 30.15 -15.32
N ALA A 55 -14.15 29.77 -15.51
CA ALA A 55 -14.97 30.30 -16.59
C ALA A 55 -16.38 30.64 -16.08
N GLN A 56 -16.97 31.68 -16.67
CA GLN A 56 -18.32 32.17 -16.32
C GLN A 56 -19.41 31.14 -16.65
N VAL A 57 -19.16 30.25 -17.60
CA VAL A 57 -20.05 29.15 -17.98
C VAL A 57 -19.29 27.83 -18.07
N GLY A 58 -19.95 26.75 -17.64
CA GLY A 58 -19.55 25.38 -17.91
C GLY A 58 -19.90 24.91 -19.32
N PHE A 59 -19.80 23.61 -19.56
CA PHE A 59 -20.15 23.01 -20.86
C PHE A 59 -20.83 21.65 -20.68
N TRP A 60 -21.65 21.26 -21.65
CA TRP A 60 -22.20 19.91 -21.73
C TRP A 60 -21.18 18.95 -22.32
N SER A 61 -20.82 17.94 -21.54
CA SER A 61 -19.99 16.84 -22.03
C SER A 61 -20.83 15.86 -22.85
N LYS A 62 -20.25 15.30 -23.91
CA LYS A 62 -20.92 14.26 -24.71
C LYS A 62 -20.86 12.90 -23.99
N GLU A 63 -21.92 12.12 -24.17
CA GLU A 63 -21.93 10.72 -23.74
C GLU A 63 -20.82 9.93 -24.44
N LYS A 64 -20.12 9.07 -23.69
CA LYS A 64 -19.06 8.23 -24.25
C LYS A 64 -18.78 7.00 -23.39
N ILE A 65 -18.29 5.94 -24.04
CA ILE A 65 -17.68 4.81 -23.36
C ILE A 65 -16.27 5.20 -22.93
N LEU A 66 -15.98 5.11 -21.63
CA LEU A 66 -14.68 5.50 -21.09
C LEU A 66 -13.58 4.55 -21.53
N SER A 67 -12.38 5.10 -21.70
CA SER A 67 -11.17 4.31 -21.88
C SER A 67 -10.86 3.51 -20.61
N GLN A 68 -10.59 2.23 -20.81
CA GLN A 68 -10.21 1.27 -19.78
C GLN A 68 -8.86 0.69 -20.18
N TYR A 69 -8.03 0.37 -19.20
CA TYR A 69 -6.68 -0.10 -19.44
C TYR A 69 -6.37 -1.35 -18.62
N CYS A 70 -5.50 -2.19 -19.17
CA CYS A 70 -5.01 -3.38 -18.50
C CYS A 70 -3.92 -2.98 -17.51
N SER A 71 -4.22 -3.07 -16.21
CA SER A 71 -3.19 -3.13 -15.18
C SER A 71 -2.45 -4.46 -15.29
N LYS A 72 -1.14 -4.44 -15.04
CA LYS A 72 -0.27 -5.63 -15.04
C LYS A 72 0.43 -5.75 -13.70
N ASN A 73 0.44 -6.94 -13.14
CA ASN A 73 1.13 -7.27 -11.90
C ASN A 73 2.11 -8.41 -12.19
N ARG A 74 3.38 -8.21 -11.88
CA ARG A 74 4.41 -9.22 -12.13
C ARG A 74 4.23 -10.38 -11.15
N ASN A 75 4.05 -11.59 -11.68
CA ASN A 75 4.19 -12.80 -10.89
C ASN A 75 5.67 -13.17 -10.82
N ARG A 76 6.26 -13.11 -9.62
CA ARG A 76 7.69 -13.38 -9.44
C ARG A 76 8.05 -14.86 -9.56
N TYR A 77 7.08 -15.76 -9.31
CA TYR A 77 7.29 -17.19 -9.34
C TYR A 77 7.28 -17.72 -10.78
N LYS A 78 6.17 -17.49 -11.50
CA LYS A 78 6.04 -17.87 -12.91
C LYS A 78 6.83 -16.99 -13.89
N LYS A 79 7.42 -15.89 -13.39
CA LYS A 79 8.15 -14.87 -14.16
C LYS A 79 7.31 -14.22 -15.28
N ASP A 80 5.99 -14.28 -15.17
CA ASP A 80 5.02 -13.71 -16.10
C ASP A 80 4.20 -12.59 -15.41
N TYR A 81 3.01 -12.31 -15.95
CA TYR A 81 2.11 -11.28 -15.44
C TYR A 81 0.72 -11.86 -15.16
N THR A 82 0.06 -11.29 -14.15
CA THR A 82 -1.40 -11.29 -14.00
C THR A 82 -1.91 -9.91 -14.34
N PHE A 83 -3.18 -9.80 -14.67
CA PHE A 83 -3.72 -8.57 -15.20
C PHE A 83 -5.08 -8.26 -14.61
N GLY A 84 -5.52 -7.02 -14.83
CA GLY A 84 -6.81 -6.56 -14.33
C GLY A 84 -7.28 -5.35 -15.09
N MET A 85 -8.55 -5.32 -15.44
CA MET A 85 -9.12 -4.17 -16.14
C MET A 85 -9.42 -3.03 -15.16
N VAL A 86 -8.95 -1.83 -15.47
CA VAL A 86 -9.12 -0.62 -14.66
C VAL A 86 -9.77 0.47 -15.49
N VAL A 87 -10.70 1.21 -14.88
CA VAL A 87 -11.26 2.45 -15.44
C VAL A 87 -10.76 3.63 -14.62
N THR A 88 -10.66 4.81 -15.23
CA THR A 88 -10.44 6.06 -14.51
C THR A 88 -11.53 7.05 -14.85
N TYR A 89 -12.12 7.64 -13.82
CA TYR A 89 -13.10 8.72 -13.95
C TYR A 89 -12.93 9.72 -12.81
N GLN A 90 -13.47 10.92 -12.98
CA GLN A 90 -13.45 11.97 -11.98
C GLN A 90 -14.88 12.38 -11.67
N PHE A 91 -15.18 12.47 -10.38
CA PHE A 91 -16.47 12.90 -9.86
C PHE A 91 -16.24 13.75 -8.61
N ASN A 92 -16.93 14.88 -8.47
CA ASN A 92 -16.76 15.85 -7.37
C ASN A 92 -15.30 16.20 -7.07
N LYS A 93 -14.55 16.60 -8.12
CA LYS A 93 -13.11 16.94 -8.09
C LYS A 93 -12.18 15.80 -7.59
N LYS A 94 -12.72 14.60 -7.35
CA LYS A 94 -11.97 13.43 -6.90
C LYS A 94 -11.78 12.42 -8.03
N LYS A 95 -10.55 11.94 -8.20
CA LYS A 95 -10.19 10.93 -9.20
C LYS A 95 -10.40 9.53 -8.62
N PHE A 96 -11.13 8.70 -9.36
CA PHE A 96 -11.37 7.30 -9.05
C PHE A 96 -10.64 6.40 -10.05
N ARG A 97 -10.08 5.29 -9.56
CA ARG A 97 -9.38 4.28 -10.37
C ARG A 97 -9.77 2.84 -9.97
N PRO A 98 -11.06 2.47 -9.98
CA PRO A 98 -11.47 1.14 -9.55
C PRO A 98 -11.14 0.06 -10.58
N MET A 99 -10.93 -1.16 -10.09
CA MET A 99 -10.95 -2.37 -10.91
C MET A 99 -12.36 -2.60 -11.43
N VAL A 100 -12.51 -2.88 -12.73
CA VAL A 100 -13.81 -3.02 -13.40
C VAL A 100 -14.63 -4.16 -12.79
N ARG A 101 -14.02 -5.33 -12.53
CA ARG A 101 -14.67 -6.42 -11.78
C ARG A 101 -15.34 -6.00 -10.48
N ARG A 102 -14.76 -5.02 -9.75
CA ARG A 102 -15.35 -4.56 -8.48
C ARG A 102 -16.62 -3.76 -8.72
N LEU A 103 -16.66 -2.95 -9.79
CA LEU A 103 -17.87 -2.24 -10.18
C LEU A 103 -18.94 -3.21 -10.66
N VAL A 104 -18.59 -4.13 -11.55
CA VAL A 104 -19.54 -5.14 -12.06
C VAL A 104 -20.11 -5.97 -10.92
N TYR A 105 -19.25 -6.48 -10.02
CA TYR A 105 -19.71 -7.25 -8.86
C TYR A 105 -20.64 -6.41 -7.96
N LYS A 106 -20.23 -5.20 -7.59
CA LYS A 106 -20.99 -4.32 -6.70
C LYS A 106 -22.37 -4.01 -7.26
N GLU A 107 -22.47 -3.66 -8.54
CA GLU A 107 -23.73 -3.17 -9.09
C GLU A 107 -24.63 -4.31 -9.62
N PHE A 108 -24.09 -5.47 -10.02
CA PHE A 108 -24.89 -6.57 -10.59
C PHE A 108 -24.99 -7.82 -9.72
N ILE A 109 -23.95 -8.19 -8.98
CA ILE A 109 -23.89 -9.48 -8.26
C ILE A 109 -24.23 -9.32 -6.78
N GLN A 110 -23.69 -8.28 -6.14
CA GLN A 110 -23.93 -7.99 -4.72
C GLN A 110 -25.41 -7.76 -4.39
N PRO A 111 -26.24 -7.05 -5.19
CA PRO A 111 -27.65 -6.87 -4.86
C PRO A 111 -28.45 -8.18 -4.88
N VAL A 112 -28.02 -9.16 -5.68
CA VAL A 112 -28.67 -10.47 -5.79
C VAL A 112 -28.20 -11.41 -4.67
N THR A 113 -26.88 -11.51 -4.47
CA THR A 113 -26.26 -12.42 -3.50
C THR A 113 -26.33 -11.90 -2.05
N LYS A 114 -26.48 -10.58 -1.87
CA LYS A 114 -26.39 -9.86 -0.59
C LYS A 114 -25.02 -10.00 0.10
N GLU A 115 -24.03 -10.57 -0.57
CA GLU A 115 -22.69 -10.77 -0.02
C GLU A 115 -21.91 -9.46 0.09
N ARG A 116 -21.44 -9.15 1.29
CA ARG A 116 -20.63 -7.95 1.54
C ARG A 116 -19.20 -8.14 1.02
N MET A 117 -18.73 -7.15 0.25
CA MET A 117 -17.34 -7.11 -0.25
C MET A 117 -16.28 -6.78 0.82
N SER A 118 -16.68 -6.38 2.03
CA SER A 118 -15.73 -5.99 3.09
C SER A 118 -14.84 -7.16 3.49
N GLY A 119 -13.53 -6.96 3.54
CA GLY A 119 -12.55 -8.01 3.86
C GLY A 119 -12.38 -9.09 2.78
N LYS A 120 -13.15 -9.05 1.69
CA LYS A 120 -13.13 -10.04 0.60
C LYS A 120 -12.57 -9.44 -0.71
N ILE A 121 -12.15 -10.33 -1.60
CA ILE A 121 -11.59 -10.03 -2.91
C ILE A 121 -12.58 -10.49 -3.98
N VAL A 122 -12.93 -9.59 -4.91
CA VAL A 122 -13.60 -9.99 -6.15
C VAL A 122 -12.55 -10.53 -7.10
N TYR A 123 -12.73 -11.75 -7.59
CA TYR A 123 -11.82 -12.42 -8.50
C TYR A 123 -12.53 -12.97 -9.73
N ASN A 124 -11.74 -13.33 -10.74
CA ASN A 124 -12.20 -13.87 -12.01
C ASN A 124 -12.12 -15.40 -11.93
N ILE A 125 -13.24 -16.10 -12.09
CA ILE A 125 -13.35 -17.55 -11.86
C ILE A 125 -12.43 -18.32 -12.82
N ASN A 126 -12.43 -17.94 -14.09
CA ASN A 126 -11.57 -18.54 -15.12
C ASN A 126 -10.09 -18.10 -15.07
N GLY A 127 -9.69 -17.26 -14.11
CA GLY A 127 -8.33 -16.76 -13.98
C GLY A 127 -7.94 -15.64 -14.96
N ASP A 128 -8.77 -15.29 -15.94
CA ASP A 128 -8.54 -14.15 -16.84
C ASP A 128 -9.03 -12.84 -16.19
N GLY A 129 -8.08 -12.02 -15.72
CA GLY A 129 -8.38 -10.74 -15.09
C GLY A 129 -8.98 -9.67 -16.03
N LEU A 130 -9.03 -9.93 -17.34
CA LEU A 130 -9.68 -9.04 -18.31
C LEU A 130 -11.12 -9.45 -18.62
N ASP A 131 -11.51 -10.68 -18.33
CA ASP A 131 -12.88 -11.17 -18.46
C ASP A 131 -13.72 -10.74 -17.26
N ASN A 132 -14.39 -9.60 -17.38
CA ASN A 132 -15.18 -8.99 -16.31
C ASN A 132 -16.70 -9.17 -16.51
N TYR A 133 -17.13 -10.22 -17.22
CA TYR A 133 -18.56 -10.56 -17.31
C TYR A 133 -19.09 -10.98 -15.94
N THR A 134 -20.36 -10.66 -15.65
CA THR A 134 -21.00 -11.04 -14.37
C THR A 134 -20.93 -12.53 -14.06
N SER A 135 -21.00 -13.40 -15.08
CA SER A 135 -20.91 -14.85 -14.92
C SER A 135 -19.51 -15.35 -14.53
N ASN A 136 -18.47 -14.54 -14.71
CA ASN A 136 -17.08 -14.91 -14.43
C ASN A 136 -16.55 -14.26 -13.13
N LEU A 137 -17.40 -13.66 -12.31
CA LEU A 137 -16.96 -12.95 -11.11
C LEU A 137 -17.52 -13.62 -9.85
N ALA A 138 -16.64 -13.83 -8.88
CA ALA A 138 -16.99 -14.34 -7.57
C ALA A 138 -16.24 -13.59 -6.46
N LEU A 139 -16.69 -13.81 -5.22
CA LEU A 139 -16.13 -13.20 -4.03
C LEU A 139 -15.42 -14.26 -3.19
N THR A 140 -14.23 -13.96 -2.70
CA THR A 140 -13.40 -14.92 -1.95
C THR A 140 -12.57 -14.23 -0.88
N THR A 141 -12.04 -14.99 0.06
CA THR A 141 -11.02 -14.50 0.99
C THR A 141 -9.63 -14.52 0.36
N LYS A 142 -8.69 -13.75 0.91
CA LYS A 142 -7.28 -13.81 0.49
C LYS A 142 -6.65 -15.19 0.72
N SER A 143 -7.14 -15.95 1.70
CA SER A 143 -6.62 -17.29 2.01
C SER A 143 -7.04 -18.30 0.95
N GLU A 144 -8.32 -18.31 0.61
CA GLU A 144 -8.88 -19.17 -0.45
C GLU A 144 -8.28 -18.84 -1.82
N LEU A 145 -8.17 -17.55 -2.17
CA LEU A 145 -7.54 -17.16 -3.44
C LEU A 145 -6.11 -17.69 -3.56
N ARG A 146 -5.34 -17.75 -2.46
CA ARG A 146 -4.00 -18.35 -2.48
C ARG A 146 -4.02 -19.86 -2.68
N LYS A 147 -5.05 -20.57 -2.20
CA LYS A 147 -5.22 -22.01 -2.47
C LYS A 147 -5.48 -22.23 -3.96
N ILE A 148 -6.39 -21.46 -4.54
CA ILE A 148 -6.66 -21.47 -5.98
C ILE A 148 -5.40 -21.11 -6.78
N GLU A 149 -4.64 -20.10 -6.37
CA GLU A 149 -3.38 -19.74 -7.02
C GLU A 149 -2.30 -20.82 -6.87
N LEU A 150 -2.30 -21.58 -5.77
CA LEU A 150 -1.38 -22.72 -5.56
C LEU A 150 -1.75 -23.89 -6.48
N GLU A 151 -3.04 -24.24 -6.55
CA GLU A 151 -3.58 -25.28 -7.44
C GLU A 151 -3.33 -24.95 -8.91
N ASN A 152 -3.44 -23.68 -9.29
CA ASN A 152 -3.13 -23.21 -10.64
C ASN A 152 -1.61 -22.96 -10.88
N ASP A 153 -0.74 -23.39 -9.97
CA ASP A 153 0.72 -23.21 -10.04
C ASP A 153 1.16 -21.74 -10.29
N ARG A 154 0.42 -20.78 -9.73
CA ARG A 154 0.72 -19.34 -9.78
C ARG A 154 1.20 -18.78 -8.44
N TYR A 155 1.15 -19.56 -7.37
CA TYR A 155 1.65 -19.20 -6.06
C TYR A 155 2.52 -20.31 -5.48
N ILE A 156 3.61 -19.91 -4.82
CA ILE A 156 4.43 -20.82 -4.02
C ILE A 156 4.63 -20.20 -2.62
N PRO A 157 4.30 -20.93 -1.55
CA PRO A 157 4.42 -20.41 -0.18
C PRO A 157 5.86 -20.02 0.15
N PRO A 158 6.08 -18.93 0.94
CA PRO A 158 7.42 -18.45 1.24
C PRO A 158 8.34 -19.50 1.86
N ALA A 159 7.80 -20.45 2.63
CA ALA A 159 8.56 -21.54 3.23
C ALA A 159 9.35 -22.36 2.19
N PHE A 160 8.79 -22.56 1.00
CA PHE A 160 9.45 -23.30 -0.09
C PHE A 160 10.44 -22.45 -0.89
N LYS A 161 10.44 -21.12 -0.72
CA LYS A 161 11.39 -20.21 -1.40
C LYS A 161 12.69 -20.01 -0.62
N VAL A 162 12.70 -20.36 0.67
CA VAL A 162 13.75 -19.98 1.60
C VAL A 162 14.56 -21.22 1.94
N ASP A 163 15.87 -21.14 1.71
CA ASP A 163 16.83 -22.11 2.25
C ASP A 163 16.84 -22.03 3.79
N PRO A 164 16.44 -23.11 4.51
CA PRO A 164 16.38 -23.11 5.97
C PRO A 164 17.73 -22.82 6.63
N ALA A 165 18.84 -23.34 6.08
CA ALA A 165 20.17 -23.14 6.63
C ALA A 165 20.62 -21.68 6.48
N LYS A 166 20.38 -21.10 5.29
CA LYS A 166 20.66 -19.67 5.03
C LYS A 166 19.83 -18.77 5.95
N ASN A 167 18.55 -19.09 6.14
CA ASN A 167 17.67 -18.34 7.04
C ASN A 167 18.15 -18.44 8.51
N ARG A 168 18.51 -19.64 8.98
CA ARG A 168 19.06 -19.85 10.33
C ARG A 168 20.33 -19.02 10.55
N LYS A 169 21.27 -19.04 9.59
CA LYS A 169 22.50 -18.22 9.66
C LYS A 169 22.18 -16.73 9.72
N HIS A 170 21.23 -16.26 8.92
CA HIS A 170 20.78 -14.86 8.94
C HIS A 170 20.18 -14.46 10.31
N LEU A 171 19.29 -15.28 10.86
CA LEU A 171 18.67 -15.05 12.16
C LEU A 171 19.70 -15.01 13.30
N LEU A 172 20.67 -15.92 13.30
CA LEU A 172 21.78 -15.91 14.27
C LEU A 172 22.61 -14.63 14.16
N LYS A 173 22.93 -14.17 12.94
CA LYS A 173 23.64 -12.90 12.71
C LYS A 173 22.84 -11.69 13.23
N MET A 174 21.53 -11.67 13.00
CA MET A 174 20.65 -10.62 13.54
C MET A 174 20.59 -10.65 15.07
N ASN A 175 20.47 -11.83 15.68
CA ASN A 175 20.45 -12.00 17.12
C ASN A 175 21.77 -11.56 17.76
N ARG A 176 22.92 -11.82 17.14
CA ARG A 176 24.22 -11.29 17.61
C ARG A 176 24.21 -9.76 17.72
N LYS A 177 23.65 -9.04 16.74
CA LYS A 177 23.53 -7.57 16.80
C LYS A 177 22.65 -7.08 17.96
N LYS A 178 21.64 -7.87 18.38
CA LYS A 178 20.77 -7.58 19.52
C LYS A 178 21.40 -7.93 20.88
N ARG A 179 22.40 -8.83 20.89
CA ARG A 179 23.18 -9.23 22.07
C ARG A 179 24.39 -8.32 22.34
N ARG A 180 24.40 -7.09 21.81
CA ARG A 180 25.44 -6.11 22.14
C ARG A 180 25.26 -5.65 23.58
N LYS A 181 26.32 -5.78 24.38
CA LYS A 181 26.31 -5.29 25.76
C LYS A 181 26.13 -3.77 25.77
N VAL A 182 25.42 -3.29 26.78
CA VAL A 182 25.16 -1.85 26.99
C VAL A 182 25.46 -1.47 28.43
N LYS A 183 25.94 -0.25 28.59
CA LYS A 183 26.28 0.40 29.85
C LYS A 183 25.25 1.50 30.11
N GLN A 184 24.72 1.53 31.33
CA GLN A 184 23.80 2.54 31.83
C GLN A 184 24.59 3.53 32.70
N TYR A 185 24.42 4.81 32.44
CA TYR A 185 25.10 5.90 33.15
C TYR A 185 24.07 6.86 33.76
N ARG A 186 24.47 7.48 34.87
CA ARG A 186 23.87 8.73 35.36
C ARG A 186 24.21 9.87 34.41
N LEU A 187 23.48 10.98 34.51
CA LEU A 187 23.69 12.17 33.67
C LEU A 187 25.04 12.85 33.91
N ASP A 188 25.63 12.66 35.09
CA ASP A 188 26.95 13.15 35.48
C ASP A 188 28.11 12.30 34.90
N GLY A 189 27.80 11.20 34.20
CA GLY A 189 28.81 10.31 33.63
C GLY A 189 29.21 9.13 34.53
N LYS A 190 28.66 9.00 35.74
CA LYS A 190 28.94 7.83 36.59
C LYS A 190 28.26 6.58 36.04
N LEU A 191 29.02 5.50 35.88
CA LEU A 191 28.50 4.21 35.44
C LEU A 191 27.63 3.60 36.54
N ILE A 192 26.40 3.22 36.20
CA ILE A 192 25.47 2.54 37.12
C ILE A 192 25.62 1.03 36.98
N LYS A 193 25.47 0.52 35.76
CA LYS A 193 25.43 -0.93 35.51
C LYS A 193 25.75 -1.27 34.05
N GLN A 194 26.31 -2.45 33.84
CA GLN A 194 26.47 -3.06 32.53
C GLN A 194 25.51 -4.23 32.36
N PHE A 195 24.89 -4.33 31.19
CA PHE A 195 23.95 -5.37 30.83
C PHE A 195 24.48 -6.18 29.64
N PRO A 196 24.23 -7.50 29.59
CA PRO A 196 24.71 -8.35 28.50
C PRO A 196 24.00 -8.08 27.18
N SER A 197 22.86 -7.38 27.18
CA SER A 197 22.14 -6.98 25.97
C SER A 197 21.16 -5.84 26.22
N LEU A 198 20.67 -5.22 25.13
CA LEU A 198 19.55 -4.27 25.15
C LEU A 198 18.28 -4.86 25.77
N ILE A 199 18.01 -6.15 25.54
CA ILE A 199 16.83 -6.83 26.09
C ILE A 199 16.98 -7.03 27.60
N ALA A 200 18.16 -7.45 28.07
CA ALA A 200 18.42 -7.60 29.51
C ALA A 200 18.31 -6.25 30.24
N ALA A 201 18.81 -5.17 29.63
CA ALA A 201 18.64 -3.82 30.14
C ALA A 201 17.17 -3.40 30.18
N SER A 202 16.42 -3.68 29.12
CA SER A 202 14.99 -3.38 29.03
C SER A 202 14.17 -4.11 30.08
N LEU A 203 14.39 -5.43 30.26
CA LEU A 203 13.70 -6.23 31.27
C LEU A 203 13.95 -5.72 32.68
N LYS A 204 15.18 -5.27 33.00
CA LYS A 204 15.50 -4.79 34.35
C LYS A 204 15.02 -3.36 34.62
N THR A 205 14.90 -2.52 33.59
CA THR A 205 14.60 -1.09 33.75
C THR A 205 13.18 -0.69 33.32
N GLY A 206 12.45 -1.58 32.62
CA GLY A 206 11.16 -1.27 32.02
C GLY A 206 11.23 -0.31 30.82
N ILE A 207 12.42 0.11 30.40
CA ILE A 207 12.61 1.03 29.27
C ILE A 207 12.59 0.23 27.98
N SER A 208 11.95 0.74 26.92
CA SER A 208 11.89 0.03 25.64
C SER A 208 13.30 -0.22 25.06
N PRO A 209 13.57 -1.40 24.47
CA PRO A 209 14.88 -1.69 23.87
C PRO A 209 15.23 -0.72 22.74
N GLY A 210 14.21 -0.21 22.04
CA GLY A 210 14.36 0.81 20.99
C GLY A 210 14.88 2.14 21.52
N ASN A 211 14.35 2.63 22.66
CA ASN A 211 14.81 3.87 23.27
C ASN A 211 16.21 3.74 23.86
N ILE A 212 16.50 2.61 24.52
CA ILE A 212 17.86 2.29 25.00
C ILE A 212 18.83 2.27 23.82
N SER A 213 18.45 1.62 22.71
CA SER A 213 19.26 1.53 21.49
C SER A 213 19.48 2.90 20.86
N ALA A 214 18.43 3.72 20.68
CA ALA A 214 18.56 5.06 20.12
C ALA A 214 19.43 5.96 21.00
N CYS A 215 19.36 5.79 22.33
CA CYS A 215 20.26 6.46 23.25
C CYS A 215 21.71 5.97 23.12
N ALA A 216 21.93 4.66 23.01
CA ALA A 216 23.24 4.04 22.80
C ALA A 216 23.90 4.42 21.47
N TYR A 217 23.11 4.67 20.42
CA TYR A 217 23.57 5.23 19.14
C TYR A 217 23.68 6.76 19.13
N ARG A 218 23.42 7.42 20.26
CA ARG A 218 23.48 8.89 20.41
C ARG A 218 22.44 9.65 19.57
N ILE A 219 21.43 8.96 19.04
CA ILE A 219 20.26 9.57 18.39
C ILE A 219 19.40 10.26 19.45
N LEU A 220 19.26 9.62 20.62
CA LEU A 220 18.67 10.24 21.81
C LEU A 220 19.77 10.59 22.81
N HIS A 221 19.69 11.77 23.42
CA HIS A 221 20.65 12.18 24.44
C HIS A 221 20.53 11.36 25.73
N GLN A 222 19.29 11.09 26.15
CA GLN A 222 18.98 10.29 27.34
C GLN A 222 17.62 9.61 27.15
N THR A 223 17.33 8.59 27.96
CA THR A 223 15.97 8.04 28.09
C THR A 223 15.67 7.71 29.54
N LYS A 224 14.50 8.14 30.02
CA LYS A 224 14.04 7.97 31.41
C LYS A 224 15.10 8.33 32.47
N GLY A 225 15.81 9.45 32.24
CA GLY A 225 16.82 9.97 33.18
C GLY A 225 18.20 9.29 33.13
N PHE A 226 18.43 8.38 32.19
CA PHE A 226 19.71 7.67 32.05
C PHE A 226 20.32 7.87 30.66
N VAL A 227 21.66 7.83 30.62
CA VAL A 227 22.42 7.78 29.37
C VAL A 227 22.87 6.35 29.14
N TRP A 228 22.68 5.85 27.92
CA TRP A 228 23.04 4.49 27.54
C TRP A 228 24.14 4.53 26.49
N ARG A 229 25.13 3.65 26.60
CA ARG A 229 26.20 3.48 25.60
C ARG A 229 26.50 2.01 25.36
N PHE A 230 26.99 1.69 24.17
CA PHE A 230 27.51 0.34 23.91
C PHE A 230 28.82 0.12 24.67
N GLU A 231 29.21 -1.13 24.88
CA GLU A 231 30.41 -1.49 25.64
C GLU A 231 31.68 -0.74 25.22
N SER A 232 31.82 -0.46 23.92
CA SER A 232 32.94 0.26 23.29
C SER A 232 32.91 1.78 23.43
N ASP A 233 31.85 2.35 24.02
CA ASP A 233 31.65 3.80 24.13
C ASP A 233 31.46 4.18 25.61
N SER A 234 32.15 5.25 26.04
CA SER A 234 32.09 5.75 27.42
C SER A 234 31.46 7.14 27.46
N TYR A 235 30.73 7.42 28.55
CA TYR A 235 30.09 8.70 28.76
C TYR A 235 30.69 9.39 29.99
N LYS A 236 31.30 10.56 29.79
CA LYS A 236 31.99 11.34 30.84
C LYS A 236 31.14 12.48 31.42
N GLY A 237 29.81 12.41 31.25
CA GLY A 237 28.89 13.48 31.65
C GLY A 237 28.78 14.58 30.58
N ARG A 238 27.76 15.44 30.72
CA ARG A 238 27.72 16.71 29.99
C ARG A 238 28.56 17.71 30.79
N ILE A 239 29.74 18.07 30.30
CA ILE A 239 30.38 19.30 30.74
C ILE A 239 29.42 20.42 30.33
N ASN A 240 28.85 21.14 31.29
CA ASN A 240 28.09 22.35 31.04
C ASN A 240 29.07 23.42 30.56
N ASP A 241 29.53 23.31 29.31
CA ASP A 241 30.20 24.44 28.68
C ASP A 241 29.10 25.40 28.20
N ARG A 242 28.58 26.19 29.16
CA ARG A 242 27.83 27.40 28.85
C ARG A 242 28.83 28.48 28.40
N ARG A 243 29.55 28.22 27.31
CA ARG A 243 30.22 29.24 26.49
C ARG A 243 29.93 28.97 25.02
N ARG A 244 28.67 29.21 24.65
CA ARG A 244 28.33 29.76 23.34
C ARG A 244 27.37 30.92 23.57
N THR A 245 27.92 32.02 24.07
CA THR A 245 27.32 33.34 23.90
C THR A 245 27.33 33.68 22.41
N ARG A 246 26.12 33.78 21.85
CA ARG A 246 25.68 34.69 20.78
C ARG A 246 26.70 35.00 19.67
N HIS A 247 26.52 34.39 18.51
CA HIS A 247 26.73 35.09 17.25
C HIS A 247 25.35 35.48 16.72
N ASN A 248 25.08 36.78 16.80
CA ASN A 248 24.20 37.54 15.93
C ASN A 248 24.46 39.01 16.29
N ASP A 249 25.38 39.62 15.56
CA ASP A 249 25.53 41.08 15.49
C ASP A 249 24.91 41.53 14.16
N PRO A 250 23.77 42.24 14.18
CA PRO A 250 23.24 42.92 13.02
C PRO A 250 23.16 44.43 13.29
N SER A 251 24.29 45.13 13.43
CA SER A 251 24.30 46.59 13.30
C SER A 251 25.70 47.18 13.16
N GLN A 252 26.21 47.22 11.93
CA GLN A 252 27.02 48.34 11.45
C GLN A 252 26.46 48.82 10.10
N LYS A 253 25.44 49.69 10.18
CA LYS A 253 25.47 51.00 9.48
C LYS A 253 26.46 51.84 10.30
N VAL A 254 27.36 52.66 9.76
CA VAL A 254 27.15 53.85 8.93
C VAL A 254 28.53 54.26 8.39
N ALA A 255 28.60 54.57 7.09
CA ALA A 255 29.22 55.77 6.50
C ALA A 255 29.03 55.69 4.99
#